data_AF-A0A832LUZ1-F1
#
_entry.id   AF-A0A832LUZ1-F1
#
_cell.length_a   1.000
_cell.length_b   1.000
_cell.length_c   1.000
_cell.angle_alpha   90.00
_cell.angle_beta   90.00
_cell.angle_gamma   90.00
#
_symmetry.space_group_name_H-M   'P 1'
#
loop_
_entity.id
_entity.type
_entity.pdbx_description
1 polymer ?
#
loop_
_entity_poly.entity_id
_entity_poly.type
_entity_poly.pdbx_seq_one_letter_code
_entity_poly.pdbx_strand_id
1 'polypeptide(L)'
;MRKIKLTKGLSLSPIKFFWGKLAHDNILLYAQGLTFNTLLTLIPLSGLIFSLGRSFLHEELILQRAFLFLSNYLTAEALISALERIIDLLGNLRKLPLGRYSLLLYFFMSLGLLFQIEDILNKIFLAFKKRSIKERILFYWVALTLAPFLFLLPIFLQTSPNIPSKFQYLSYFAFLFVFFYLIYTYFPARR
;
A
#
# COMPACT_ATOMS: atom_id res chain seq x y z
N MET A 1 14.21 0.90 30.42
CA MET A 1 15.26 0.22 29.62
C MET A 1 16.47 -0.05 30.52
N ARG A 2 16.62 -1.27 31.05
CA ARG A 2 17.80 -1.63 31.85
C ARG A 2 18.97 -1.92 30.91
N LYS A 3 20.05 -1.14 30.99
CA LYS A 3 21.30 -1.41 30.28
C LYS A 3 21.84 -2.76 30.76
N ILE A 4 21.89 -3.75 29.87
CA ILE A 4 22.67 -4.97 30.10
C ILE A 4 24.13 -4.51 30.18
N LYS A 5 24.67 -4.45 31.40
CA LYS A 5 26.11 -4.33 31.62
C LYS A 5 26.73 -5.62 31.09
N LEU A 6 27.27 -5.55 29.88
CA LEU A 6 28.12 -6.59 29.31
C LEU A 6 29.37 -6.66 30.19
N THR A 7 29.35 -7.56 31.16
CA THR A 7 30.53 -7.97 31.90
C THR A 7 31.48 -8.62 30.90
N LYS A 8 32.58 -7.93 30.62
CA LYS A 8 33.73 -8.46 29.88
C LYS A 8 34.12 -9.80 30.52
N GLY A 9 34.02 -10.91 29.78
CA GLY A 9 34.69 -12.15 30.18
C GLY A 9 33.99 -13.49 29.94
N LEU A 10 32.73 -13.57 29.51
CA LEU A 10 32.10 -14.88 29.27
C LEU A 10 31.98 -15.21 27.77
N SER A 11 32.79 -16.17 27.33
CA SER A 11 32.63 -16.95 26.09
C SER A 11 31.34 -17.79 26.17
N LEU A 12 30.18 -17.14 26.18
CA LEU A 12 28.91 -17.83 25.96
C LEU A 12 28.83 -18.19 24.48
N SER A 13 28.47 -19.44 24.18
CA SER A 13 28.18 -19.81 22.80
C SER A 13 27.13 -18.84 22.21
N PRO A 14 27.26 -18.44 20.93
CA PRO A 14 26.34 -17.47 20.31
C PRO A 14 24.86 -17.90 20.45
N ILE A 15 24.62 -19.21 20.53
CA ILE A 15 23.32 -19.82 20.82
C ILE A 15 22.81 -19.48 22.23
N LYS A 16 23.62 -19.62 23.29
CA LYS A 16 23.21 -19.26 24.66
C LYS A 16 22.89 -17.78 24.78
N PHE A 17 23.67 -16.93 24.11
CA PHE A 17 23.41 -15.49 24.06
C PHE A 17 22.10 -15.17 23.35
N PHE A 18 21.84 -15.80 22.20
CA PHE A 18 20.62 -15.63 21.43
C PHE A 18 19.36 -16.02 22.22
N TRP A 19 19.35 -17.22 22.82
CA TRP A 19 18.24 -17.67 23.66
C TRP A 19 18.04 -16.80 24.91
N GLY A 20 19.15 -16.37 25.53
CA GLY A 20 19.10 -15.43 26.65
C GLY A 20 18.47 -14.10 26.26
N LYS A 21 18.83 -13.54 25.11
CA LYS A 21 18.25 -12.30 24.60
C LYS A 21 16.76 -12.45 24.25
N LEU A 22 16.39 -13.56 23.59
CA LEU A 22 15.00 -13.90 23.26
C LEU A 22 14.10 -13.97 24.49
N ALA A 23 14.58 -14.57 25.59
CA ALA A 23 13.81 -14.69 26.82
C ALA A 23 13.63 -13.35 27.57
N HIS A 24 14.52 -12.38 27.33
CA HIS A 24 14.47 -11.06 27.99
C HIS A 24 13.79 -9.98 27.14
N ASP A 25 13.73 -10.13 25.81
CA ASP A 25 13.07 -9.18 24.93
C ASP A 25 11.57 -9.50 24.78
N ASN A 26 10.75 -8.45 24.73
CA ASN A 26 9.30 -8.55 24.51
C ASN A 26 8.94 -8.82 23.03
N ILE A 27 9.67 -9.71 22.35
CA ILE A 27 9.58 -9.94 20.90
C ILE A 27 8.15 -10.34 20.49
N LEU A 28 7.51 -11.22 21.26
CA LEU A 28 6.15 -11.66 20.97
C LEU A 28 5.13 -10.49 21.05
N LEU A 29 5.29 -9.60 22.03
CA LEU A 29 4.44 -8.42 22.18
C LEU A 29 4.61 -7.46 21.00
N TYR A 30 5.85 -7.22 20.56
CA TYR A 30 6.11 -6.41 19.38
C TYR A 30 5.59 -7.05 18.10
N ALA A 31 5.74 -8.36 17.93
CA ALA A 31 5.19 -9.09 16.80
C ALA A 31 3.66 -9.01 16.76
N GLN A 32 2.99 -9.22 17.90
CA GLN A 32 1.53 -9.08 18.01
C GLN A 32 1.08 -7.65 17.67
N GLY A 33 1.73 -6.64 18.23
CA GLY A 33 1.44 -5.23 17.94
C GLY A 33 1.68 -4.88 16.47
N LEU A 34 2.73 -5.42 15.85
CA LEU A 34 3.03 -5.23 14.43
C LEU A 34 1.98 -5.88 13.52
N THR A 35 1.56 -7.12 13.82
CA THR A 35 0.49 -7.82 13.08
C THR A 35 -0.82 -7.04 13.17
N PHE A 36 -1.21 -6.61 14.38
CA PHE A 36 -2.41 -5.80 14.59
C PHE A 36 -2.32 -4.49 13.81
N ASN A 37 -1.20 -3.77 13.91
CA ASN A 37 -1.03 -2.49 13.23
C ASN A 37 -1.01 -2.66 11.70
N THR A 38 -0.42 -3.75 11.19
CA THR A 38 -0.44 -4.06 9.75
C THR A 38 -1.86 -4.28 9.27
N LEU A 39 -2.65 -5.11 9.96
CA LEU A 39 -4.06 -5.34 9.64
C LEU A 39 -4.87 -4.04 9.72
N LEU A 40 -4.65 -3.24 10.76
CA LEU A 40 -5.31 -1.95 10.94
C LEU A 40 -4.95 -0.98 9.80
N THR A 41 -3.70 -0.99 9.34
CA THR A 41 -3.20 -0.13 8.24
C THR A 41 -3.83 -0.49 6.89
N LEU A 42 -4.21 -1.76 6.67
CA LEU A 42 -4.90 -2.16 5.44
C LEU A 42 -6.23 -1.42 5.25
N ILE A 43 -6.93 -1.09 6.33
CA ILE A 43 -8.23 -0.41 6.27
C ILE A 43 -8.12 0.97 5.59
N PRO A 44 -7.35 1.95 6.11
CA PRO A 44 -7.24 3.25 5.48
C PRO A 44 -6.48 3.18 4.14
N LEU A 45 -5.54 2.25 3.95
CA LEU A 45 -4.91 2.07 2.63
C LEU A 45 -5.93 1.66 1.57
N SER A 46 -6.81 0.70 1.90
CA SER A 46 -7.88 0.27 1.00
C SER A 46 -8.86 1.41 0.75
N GLY A 47 -9.25 2.15 1.79
CA GLY A 47 -10.09 3.33 1.69
C GLY A 47 -9.50 4.41 0.76
N LEU A 48 -8.19 4.64 0.83
CA LEU A 48 -7.48 5.56 -0.03
C LEU A 48 -7.48 5.10 -1.50
N ILE A 49 -7.20 3.83 -1.76
CA ILE A 49 -7.25 3.26 -3.12
C ILE A 49 -8.65 3.36 -3.70
N PHE A 50 -9.70 3.03 -2.93
CA PHE A 50 -11.08 3.15 -3.39
C PHE A 50 -11.52 4.59 -3.61
N SER A 51 -11.13 5.50 -2.71
CA SER A 51 -11.44 6.93 -2.84
C SER A 51 -10.80 7.54 -4.07
N LEU A 52 -9.54 7.19 -4.38
CA LEU A 52 -8.87 7.60 -5.62
C LEU A 52 -9.50 6.92 -6.83
N GLY A 53 -9.71 5.60 -6.76
CA GLY A 53 -10.29 4.82 -7.86
C GLY A 53 -11.61 5.38 -8.33
N ARG A 54 -12.54 5.72 -7.42
CA ARG A 54 -13.81 6.35 -7.77
C ARG A 54 -13.66 7.67 -8.54
N SER A 55 -12.60 8.44 -8.28
CA SER A 55 -12.35 9.70 -9.00
C SER A 55 -11.86 9.49 -10.44
N PHE A 56 -11.21 8.35 -10.73
CA PHE A 56 -10.61 8.07 -12.03
C PHE A 56 -11.43 7.10 -12.88
N LEU A 57 -12.30 6.30 -12.25
CA LEU A 57 -13.10 5.27 -12.90
C LEU A 57 -14.46 5.82 -13.35
N HIS A 58 -14.68 5.84 -14.66
CA HIS A 58 -15.95 6.18 -15.27
C HIS A 58 -16.78 4.90 -15.45
N GLU A 59 -17.85 4.77 -14.68
CA GLU A 59 -18.64 3.52 -14.63
C GLU A 59 -19.22 3.13 -15.99
N GLU A 60 -19.68 4.11 -16.78
CA GLU A 60 -20.22 3.87 -18.13
C GLU A 60 -19.17 3.25 -19.06
N LEU A 61 -17.93 3.75 -19.02
CA LEU A 61 -16.82 3.23 -19.83
C LEU A 61 -16.44 1.81 -19.40
N ILE A 62 -16.52 1.51 -18.10
CA ILE A 62 -16.24 0.18 -17.56
C ILE A 62 -17.29 -0.82 -18.06
N LEU A 63 -18.57 -0.49 -17.96
CA LEU A 63 -19.66 -1.34 -18.42
C LEU A 63 -19.58 -1.58 -19.93
N GLN A 64 -19.33 -0.52 -20.71
CA GLN A 64 -19.20 -0.62 -22.17
C GLN A 64 -18.03 -1.53 -22.56
N ARG A 65 -16.86 -1.36 -21.94
CA ARG A 65 -15.69 -2.20 -22.25
C ARG A 65 -15.83 -3.62 -21.75
N ALA A 66 -16.45 -3.82 -20.59
CA ALA A 66 -16.77 -5.15 -20.09
C ALA A 66 -17.72 -5.87 -21.06
N PHE A 67 -18.77 -5.21 -21.56
CA PHE A 67 -19.67 -5.77 -22.57
C PHE A 67 -18.90 -6.16 -23.84
N LEU A 68 -18.12 -5.23 -24.41
CA LEU A 68 -17.36 -5.49 -25.63
C LEU A 68 -16.36 -6.64 -25.45
N PHE A 69 -15.67 -6.71 -24.31
CA PHE A 69 -14.73 -7.78 -24.03
C PHE A 69 -15.43 -9.14 -23.84
N LEU A 70 -16.43 -9.20 -22.95
CA LEU A 70 -17.10 -10.44 -22.56
C LEU A 70 -17.97 -11.02 -23.67
N SER A 71 -18.58 -10.18 -24.52
CA SER A 71 -19.39 -10.64 -25.66
C SER A 71 -18.61 -11.50 -26.65
N ASN A 72 -17.28 -11.37 -26.71
CA ASN A 72 -16.43 -12.22 -27.56
C ASN A 72 -16.21 -13.63 -26.98
N TYR A 73 -16.48 -13.85 -25.69
CA TYR A 73 -16.10 -15.07 -24.96
C TYR A 73 -17.26 -15.77 -24.25
N LEU A 74 -18.39 -15.10 -24.04
CA LEU A 74 -19.54 -15.61 -23.29
C LEU A 74 -20.78 -15.79 -24.18
N THR A 75 -21.64 -16.73 -23.79
CA THR A 75 -23.00 -16.85 -24.34
C THR A 75 -23.88 -15.70 -23.86
N ALA A 76 -25.02 -15.45 -24.54
CA ALA A 76 -25.92 -14.34 -24.21
C ALA A 76 -26.40 -14.37 -22.74
N GLU A 77 -26.79 -15.55 -22.22
CA GLU A 77 -27.22 -15.70 -20.82
C GLU A 77 -26.09 -15.41 -19.84
N ALA A 78 -24.90 -15.97 -20.07
CA ALA A 78 -23.74 -15.75 -19.21
C ALA A 78 -23.28 -14.28 -19.23
N LEU A 79 -23.40 -13.61 -20.38
CA LEU A 79 -23.09 -12.20 -20.54
C LEU A 79 -24.02 -11.32 -19.70
N ILE A 80 -25.34 -11.58 -19.74
CA ILE A 80 -26.33 -10.83 -18.96
C ILE A 80 -26.03 -10.98 -17.46
N SER A 81 -25.87 -12.22 -16.98
CA SER A 81 -25.56 -12.47 -15.56
C SER A 81 -24.24 -11.83 -15.12
N ALA A 82 -23.21 -11.84 -15.97
CA ALA A 82 -21.93 -11.20 -15.67
C ALA A 82 -22.08 -9.68 -15.56
N LEU A 83 -22.83 -9.04 -16.46
CA LEU A 83 -23.03 -7.60 -16.45
C LEU A 83 -23.90 -7.15 -15.28
N GLU A 84 -24.97 -7.88 -14.96
CA GLU A 84 -25.77 -7.63 -13.74
C GLU A 84 -24.90 -7.68 -12.50
N ARG A 85 -24.01 -8.67 -12.41
CA ARG A 85 -23.08 -8.77 -11.29
C ARG A 85 -22.11 -7.59 -11.22
N ILE A 86 -21.60 -7.12 -12.36
CA ILE A 86 -20.73 -5.93 -12.41
C ILE A 86 -21.51 -4.68 -11.97
N ILE A 87 -22.74 -4.50 -12.44
CA ILE A 87 -23.61 -3.38 -12.07
C ILE A 87 -23.86 -3.39 -10.56
N ASP A 88 -24.19 -4.55 -9.98
CA ASP A 88 -24.37 -4.70 -8.53
C ASP A 88 -23.11 -4.33 -7.75
N LEU A 89 -21.94 -4.78 -8.22
CA LEU A 89 -20.64 -4.46 -7.61
C LEU A 89 -20.38 -2.94 -7.64
N LEU A 90 -20.58 -2.30 -8.79
CA LEU A 90 -20.45 -0.84 -8.92
C LEU A 90 -21.44 -0.10 -8.02
N GLY A 91 -22.70 -0.58 -7.95
CA GLY A 91 -23.72 -0.04 -7.06
C GLY A 91 -23.34 -0.14 -5.58
N ASN A 92 -22.73 -1.24 -5.15
CA ASN A 92 -22.24 -1.40 -3.78
C ASN A 92 -21.04 -0.49 -3.49
N LEU A 93 -20.15 -0.28 -4.45
CA LEU A 93 -19.03 0.65 -4.31
C LEU A 93 -19.50 2.11 -4.13
N ARG A 94 -20.61 2.51 -4.77
CA ARG A 94 -21.22 3.84 -4.58
C ARG A 94 -21.77 4.05 -3.17
N LYS A 95 -22.30 2.99 -2.54
CA LYS A 95 -22.91 3.01 -1.19
C LYS A 95 -21.88 3.06 -0.06
N LEU A 96 -20.61 2.74 -0.34
CA LEU A 96 -19.55 2.90 0.66
C LEU A 96 -19.54 4.36 1.13
N PRO A 97 -19.54 4.63 2.45
CA PRO A 97 -19.57 5.98 3.02
C PRO A 97 -18.20 6.67 2.84
N LEU A 98 -17.84 6.91 1.60
CA LEU A 98 -16.68 7.69 1.18
C LEU A 98 -17.16 9.14 1.08
N GLY A 99 -17.35 9.81 2.22
CA GLY A 99 -17.71 11.22 2.25
C GLY A 99 -16.69 12.08 1.48
N ARG A 100 -17.02 13.35 1.18
CA ARG A 100 -16.14 14.27 0.43
C ARG A 100 -14.72 14.41 1.03
N TYR A 101 -14.60 14.19 2.34
CA TYR A 101 -13.33 14.25 3.08
C TYR A 101 -12.65 12.89 3.31
N SER A 102 -13.21 11.80 2.77
CA SER A 102 -12.73 10.44 2.99
C SER A 102 -11.30 10.24 2.50
N LEU A 103 -10.95 10.80 1.33
CA LEU A 103 -9.59 10.78 0.80
C LEU A 103 -8.57 11.33 1.81
N LEU A 104 -8.80 12.54 2.32
CA LEU A 104 -7.90 13.19 3.27
C LEU A 104 -7.82 12.42 4.59
N LEU A 105 -8.97 11.98 5.09
CA LEU A 105 -9.06 11.19 6.32
C LEU A 105 -8.23 9.90 6.21
N TYR A 106 -8.44 9.12 5.15
CA TYR A 106 -7.69 7.89 4.92
C TYR A 106 -6.21 8.15 4.69
N PHE A 107 -5.86 9.22 3.97
CA PHE A 107 -4.48 9.63 3.76
C PHE A 107 -3.75 9.88 5.09
N PHE A 108 -4.32 10.71 5.97
CA PHE A 108 -3.71 11.00 7.26
C PHE A 108 -3.70 9.79 8.21
N MET A 109 -4.74 8.95 8.18
CA MET A 109 -4.76 7.70 8.94
C MET A 109 -3.65 6.75 8.50
N SER A 110 -3.54 6.49 7.19
CA SER A 110 -2.48 5.64 6.64
C SER A 110 -1.10 6.18 6.97
N LEU A 111 -0.90 7.50 6.87
CA LEU A 111 0.37 8.15 7.24
C LEU A 111 0.73 7.86 8.71
N GLY A 112 -0.21 8.06 9.63
CA GLY A 112 0.02 7.81 11.06
C GLY A 112 0.32 6.35 11.39
N LEU A 113 -0.39 5.41 10.76
CA LEU A 113 -0.18 3.99 11.00
C LEU A 113 1.14 3.49 10.41
N LEU A 114 1.53 3.97 9.23
CA LEU A 114 2.84 3.69 8.64
C LEU A 114 3.99 4.20 9.53
N PHE A 115 3.80 5.35 10.17
CA PHE A 115 4.76 5.84 11.16
C PHE A 115 4.90 4.87 12.34
N GLN A 116 3.78 4.34 12.85
CA GLN A 116 3.81 3.36 13.92
C GLN A 116 4.50 2.07 13.50
N ILE A 117 4.25 1.56 12.28
CA ILE A 117 4.94 0.38 11.73
C ILE A 117 6.45 0.65 11.72
N GLU A 118 6.89 1.77 11.15
CA GLU A 118 8.32 2.11 11.09
C GLU A 118 8.96 2.21 12.47
N ASP A 119 8.27 2.82 13.44
CA ASP A 119 8.80 2.95 14.79
C ASP A 119 8.92 1.61 15.52
N ILE A 120 8.00 0.67 15.27
CA ILE A 120 8.08 -0.70 15.79
C ILE A 120 9.22 -1.45 15.10
N LEU A 121 9.33 -1.38 13.77
CA LEU A 121 10.40 -2.04 13.02
C LEU A 121 11.78 -1.51 13.43
N ASN A 122 11.94 -0.19 13.57
CA ASN A 122 13.18 0.42 14.04
C ASN A 122 13.57 -0.06 15.45
N LYS A 123 12.59 -0.35 16.32
CA LYS A 123 12.84 -0.96 17.64
C LYS A 123 13.29 -2.41 17.52
N ILE A 124 12.61 -3.22 16.70
CA ILE A 124 12.93 -4.66 16.50
C ILE A 124 14.34 -4.82 15.92
N PHE A 125 14.65 -4.06 14.87
CA PHE A 125 15.95 -4.11 14.19
C PHE A 125 17.04 -3.28 14.86
N LEU A 126 16.76 -2.69 16.03
CA LEU A 126 17.71 -1.87 16.79
C LEU A 126 18.38 -0.79 15.92
N ALA A 127 17.60 -0.16 15.04
CA ALA A 127 18.10 0.82 14.09
C ALA A 127 18.65 2.04 14.82
N PHE A 128 19.96 2.28 14.70
CA PHE A 128 20.66 3.36 15.41
C PHE A 128 20.34 4.76 14.88
N LYS A 129 19.91 4.87 13.62
CA LYS A 129 19.67 6.14 12.93
C LYS A 129 18.26 6.19 12.36
N LYS A 130 17.34 6.81 13.10
CA LYS A 130 15.98 7.07 12.63
C LYS A 130 15.97 8.17 11.57
N ARG A 131 15.10 8.06 10.57
CA ARG A 131 14.78 9.15 9.65
C ARG A 131 14.15 10.31 10.43
N SER A 132 14.46 11.54 10.04
CA SER A 132 13.79 12.72 10.62
C SER A 132 12.30 12.70 10.26
N ILE A 133 11.46 13.34 11.08
CA ILE A 133 10.00 13.41 10.82
C ILE A 133 9.72 13.95 9.41
N LYS A 134 10.46 14.96 8.95
CA LYS A 134 10.32 15.54 7.61
C LYS A 134 10.59 14.50 6.51
N GLU A 135 11.65 13.72 6.64
CA GLU A 135 12.00 12.67 5.68
C GLU A 135 10.95 11.55 5.65
N ARG A 136 10.43 11.17 6.83
CA ARG A 136 9.36 10.19 6.95
C ARG A 136 8.09 10.67 6.25
N ILE A 137 7.65 11.90 6.52
CA ILE A 137 6.48 12.50 5.87
C ILE A 137 6.68 12.48 4.35
N LEU A 138 7.82 12.98 3.85
CA LEU A 138 8.06 13.06 2.41
C LEU A 138 8.05 11.67 1.75
N PHE A 139 8.73 10.70 2.37
CA PHE A 139 8.79 9.33 1.88
C PHE A 139 7.39 8.69 1.80
N TYR A 140 6.63 8.75 2.90
CA TYR A 140 5.30 8.14 2.92
C TYR A 140 4.28 8.93 2.10
N TRP A 141 4.43 10.24 1.95
CA TRP A 141 3.59 11.03 1.06
C TRP A 141 3.76 10.57 -0.39
N VAL A 142 5.00 10.43 -0.85
CA VAL A 142 5.32 9.92 -2.19
C VAL A 142 4.81 8.49 -2.35
N ALA A 143 5.02 7.62 -1.36
CA ALA A 143 4.52 6.25 -1.41
C ALA A 143 2.99 6.18 -1.45
N LEU A 144 2.29 6.90 -0.58
CA LEU A 144 0.83 6.90 -0.50
C LEU A 144 0.17 7.53 -1.73
N THR A 145 0.83 8.50 -2.37
CA THR A 145 0.31 9.11 -3.61
C THR A 145 0.63 8.26 -4.82
N LEU A 146 1.83 7.70 -4.97
CA LEU A 146 2.19 6.96 -6.18
C LEU A 146 1.74 5.49 -6.18
N ALA A 147 1.73 4.82 -5.02
CA ALA A 147 1.42 3.39 -4.96
C ALA A 147 0.01 3.05 -5.49
N PRO A 148 -1.07 3.80 -5.20
CA PRO A 148 -2.37 3.56 -5.83
C PRO A 148 -2.33 3.69 -7.34
N PHE A 149 -1.54 4.61 -7.89
CA PHE A 149 -1.44 4.85 -9.32
C PHE A 149 -0.71 3.71 -10.06
N LEU A 150 0.08 2.87 -9.38
CA LEU A 150 0.60 1.64 -9.99
C LEU A 150 -0.51 0.75 -10.55
N PHE A 151 -1.67 0.73 -9.88
CA PHE A 151 -2.83 -0.06 -10.26
C PHE A 151 -3.86 0.76 -11.05
N LEU A 152 -4.10 2.01 -10.65
CA LEU A 152 -5.14 2.85 -11.26
C LEU A 152 -4.75 3.37 -12.64
N LEU A 153 -3.47 3.75 -12.83
CA LEU A 153 -3.00 4.30 -14.10
C LEU A 153 -3.20 3.34 -15.30
N PRO A 154 -2.80 2.05 -15.25
CA PRO A 154 -3.01 1.15 -16.38
C PRO A 154 -4.49 0.95 -16.68
N ILE A 155 -5.35 0.88 -15.65
CA ILE A 155 -6.81 0.78 -15.83
C ILE A 155 -7.36 2.04 -16.52
N PHE A 156 -6.94 3.22 -16.07
CA PHE A 156 -7.33 4.49 -16.69
C PHE A 156 -6.88 4.59 -18.16
N LEU A 157 -5.64 4.23 -18.45
CA LEU A 157 -5.09 4.27 -19.81
C LEU A 157 -5.82 3.30 -20.75
N GLN A 158 -6.14 2.09 -20.28
CA GLN A 158 -6.87 1.10 -21.06
C GLN A 158 -8.34 1.48 -21.27
N THR A 159 -8.95 2.17 -20.31
CA THR A 159 -10.35 2.60 -20.42
C THR A 159 -10.52 3.85 -21.28
N SER A 160 -9.48 4.68 -21.42
CA SER A 160 -9.52 5.88 -22.24
C SER A 160 -9.61 5.58 -23.75
N PRO A 161 -10.60 6.12 -24.48
CA PRO A 161 -10.79 5.83 -25.91
C PRO A 161 -9.76 6.51 -26.81
N ASN A 162 -9.13 7.61 -26.36
CA ASN A 162 -8.37 8.52 -27.23
C ASN A 162 -6.85 8.31 -27.17
N ILE A 163 -6.35 7.32 -26.42
CA ILE A 163 -4.91 7.13 -26.21
C ILE A 163 -4.43 5.95 -27.06
N PRO A 164 -3.51 6.15 -28.04
CA PRO A 164 -2.94 5.05 -28.82
C PRO A 164 -2.25 4.01 -27.92
N SER A 165 -2.40 2.72 -28.23
CA SER A 165 -1.89 1.62 -27.39
C SER A 165 -0.39 1.74 -27.10
N LYS A 166 0.43 2.10 -28.09
CA LYS A 166 1.88 2.36 -27.91
C LYS A 166 2.16 3.44 -26.86
N PHE A 167 1.36 4.51 -26.85
CA PHE A 167 1.50 5.60 -25.88
C PHE A 167 1.07 5.17 -24.47
N GLN A 168 0.05 4.30 -24.36
CA GLN A 168 -0.35 3.73 -23.07
C GLN A 168 0.81 2.96 -22.42
N TYR A 169 1.43 2.02 -23.14
CA TYR A 169 2.57 1.26 -22.60
C TYR A 169 3.77 2.14 -22.26
N LEU A 170 4.09 3.12 -23.12
CA LEU A 170 5.20 4.04 -22.88
C LEU A 170 4.96 4.90 -21.63
N SER A 171 3.75 5.44 -21.48
CA SER A 171 3.39 6.26 -20.31
C SER A 171 3.43 5.44 -19.01
N TYR A 172 2.96 4.20 -19.02
CA TYR A 172 3.04 3.30 -17.86
C TYR A 172 4.49 2.92 -17.53
N PHE A 173 5.31 2.64 -18.53
CA PHE A 173 6.74 2.36 -18.34
C PHE A 173 7.48 3.57 -17.75
N ALA A 174 7.22 4.77 -18.28
CA ALA A 174 7.78 6.01 -17.76
C ALA A 174 7.34 6.26 -16.31
N PHE A 175 6.06 6.00 -15.99
CA PHE A 175 5.54 6.10 -14.62
C PHE A 175 6.27 5.13 -13.67
N LEU A 176 6.44 3.86 -14.06
CA LEU A 176 7.19 2.88 -13.27
C LEU A 176 8.64 3.32 -13.04
N PHE A 177 9.30 3.83 -14.08
CA PHE A 177 10.65 4.34 -13.96
C PHE A 177 10.74 5.49 -12.94
N VAL A 178 9.85 6.48 -13.06
CA VAL A 178 9.76 7.60 -12.11
C VAL A 178 9.42 7.11 -10.70
N PHE A 179 8.49 6.17 -10.56
CA PHE A 179 8.11 5.59 -9.28
C PHE A 179 9.31 4.96 -8.57
N PHE A 180 10.03 4.06 -9.25
CA PHE A 180 11.22 3.42 -8.69
C PHE A 180 12.36 4.40 -8.47
N TYR A 181 12.54 5.39 -9.36
CA TYR A 181 13.55 6.44 -9.21
C TYR A 181 13.30 7.31 -7.96
N LEU A 182 12.05 7.74 -7.75
CA LEU A 182 11.67 8.51 -6.56
C LEU A 182 11.82 7.68 -5.30
N ILE A 183 11.39 6.41 -5.32
CA ILE A 183 11.62 5.51 -4.18
C ILE A 183 13.10 5.35 -3.91
N TYR A 184 13.92 5.09 -4.92
CA TYR A 184 15.38 4.95 -4.76
C TYR A 184 16.01 6.20 -4.14
N THR A 185 15.61 7.38 -4.62
CA THR A 185 16.15 8.66 -4.15
C THR A 185 15.69 9.00 -2.73
N TYR A 186 14.41 8.79 -2.42
CA TYR A 186 13.81 9.11 -1.12
C TYR A 186 13.88 7.97 -0.10
N PHE A 187 14.39 6.81 -0.48
CA PHE A 187 14.77 5.73 0.43
C PHE A 187 16.28 5.80 0.66
N PRO A 188 16.81 6.80 1.39
CA PRO A 188 18.23 6.84 1.67
C PRO A 188 18.56 5.63 2.54
N ALA A 189 19.34 4.70 1.98
CA ALA A 189 20.08 3.71 2.74
C ALA A 189 21.17 4.47 3.51
N ARG A 190 20.81 5.03 4.67
CA ARG A 190 21.80 5.60 5.59
C ARG A 190 22.59 4.43 6.15
N ARG A 191 23.81 4.23 5.62
CA ARG A 191 24.85 3.43 6.29
C ARG A 191 25.12 4.00 7.68
#